data_AF-A0A833LFD6-F1
#
_entry.id   AF-A0A833LFD6-F1
#
_cell.length_a   1.000
_cell.length_b   1.000
_cell.length_c   1.000
_cell.angle_alpha   90.00
_cell.angle_beta   90.00
_cell.angle_gamma   90.00
#
_symmetry.space_group_name_H-M   'P 1'
#
loop_
_entity.id
_entity.type
_entity.pdbx_description
1 polymer ?
#
loop_
_entity_poly.entity_id
_entity_poly.type
_entity_poly.pdbx_seq_one_letter_code
_entity_poly.pdbx_strand_id
1 'polypeptide(L)'
;MLARTRTLAIVGIDATAVDVEVDIHRGLPAFTLVGLPDAAVREARERVRAALVNSGFEFPLQRITASLAPADLRKAGPGFDLAIAAAVMVAGGQLEGAALERWWLP
;
A
#
# COMPACT_ATOMS: atom_id res chain seq x y z
N MET A 1 6.30 -12.54 1.29
CA MET A 1 6.97 -11.77 2.37
C MET A 1 6.02 -10.65 2.70
N LEU A 2 5.62 -10.56 3.97
CA LEU A 2 4.53 -9.72 4.44
C LEU A 2 5.07 -8.46 5.11
N ALA A 3 4.49 -7.31 4.79
CA ALA A 3 4.70 -6.05 5.47
C ALA A 3 3.36 -5.40 5.83
N ARG A 4 3.34 -4.61 6.92
CA ARG A 4 2.17 -3.86 7.38
C ARG A 4 2.55 -2.41 7.64
N THR A 5 1.70 -1.50 7.21
CA THR A 5 1.75 -0.06 7.53
C THR A 5 0.35 0.44 7.93
N ARG A 6 0.28 1.66 8.46
CA ARG A 6 -0.97 2.30 8.88
C ARG A 6 -1.22 3.58 8.09
N THR A 7 -2.48 3.83 7.79
CA THR A 7 -2.97 5.03 7.11
C THR A 7 -4.38 5.35 7.59
N LEU A 8 -5.00 6.39 7.02
CA LEU A 8 -6.31 6.88 7.41
C LEU A 8 -7.19 7.00 6.16
N ALA A 9 -8.43 6.53 6.26
CA ALA A 9 -9.47 6.84 5.30
C ALA A 9 -10.33 7.99 5.84
N ILE A 10 -10.69 8.94 4.98
CA ILE A 10 -11.61 10.02 5.34
C ILE A 10 -13.05 9.57 5.10
N VAL A 11 -13.86 9.64 6.16
CA VAL A 11 -15.29 9.28 6.15
C VAL A 11 -16.09 10.48 6.62
N GLY A 12 -16.58 11.27 5.67
CA GLY A 12 -17.20 12.56 5.99
C GLY A 12 -16.15 13.52 6.55
N ILE A 13 -16.26 13.86 7.83
CA ILE A 13 -15.30 14.70 8.56
C ILE A 13 -14.35 13.89 9.45
N ASP A 14 -14.60 12.59 9.60
CA ASP A 14 -13.85 11.72 10.48
C ASP A 14 -12.70 11.03 9.73
N ALA A 15 -11.63 10.74 10.47
CA ALA A 15 -10.53 9.90 10.00
C ALA A 15 -10.64 8.52 10.62
N THR A 16 -10.79 7.50 9.78
CA THR A 16 -10.88 6.09 10.19
C THR A 16 -9.57 5.38 9.92
N ALA A 17 -9.06 4.64 10.91
CA ALA A 17 -7.85 3.87 10.77
C ALA A 17 -7.94 2.82 9.65
N VAL A 18 -6.89 2.74 8.84
CA VAL A 18 -6.74 1.72 7.81
C VAL A 18 -5.38 1.05 7.94
N ASP A 19 -5.38 -0.28 8.03
CA ASP A 19 -4.16 -1.08 7.92
C ASP A 19 -3.92 -1.41 6.44
N VAL A 20 -2.68 -1.22 6.00
CA VAL A 20 -2.22 -1.59 4.66
C VAL A 20 -1.27 -2.77 4.82
N GLU A 21 -1.66 -3.92 4.30
CA GLU A 21 -0.84 -5.13 4.29
C GLU A 21 -0.41 -5.44 2.87
N VAL A 22 0.89 -5.61 2.65
CA VAL A 22 1.45 -5.99 1.35
C VAL A 22 2.15 -7.33 1.50
N ASP A 23 1.79 -8.27 0.63
CA ASP A 23 2.46 -9.55 0.53
C ASP A 23 3.00 -9.80 -0.88
N ILE A 24 4.28 -10.15 -0.93
CA ILE A 24 5.02 -10.44 -2.17
C ILE A 24 5.28 -11.93 -2.28
N HIS A 25 4.78 -12.53 -3.36
CA HIS A 25 4.89 -13.96 -3.67
C HIS A 25 5.63 -14.21 -4.98
N ARG A 26 6.27 -15.37 -5.08
CA ARG A 26 6.84 -15.86 -6.34
C ARG A 26 5.72 -16.10 -7.36
N GLY A 27 5.96 -15.75 -8.62
CA GLY A 27 5.01 -15.91 -9.71
C GLY A 27 5.16 -14.81 -10.76
N LEU A 28 4.31 -14.87 -11.79
CA LEU A 28 4.27 -13.82 -12.81
C LEU A 28 3.91 -12.46 -12.19
N PRO A 29 4.50 -11.34 -12.67
CA PRO A 29 4.19 -10.01 -12.19
C PRO A 29 2.69 -9.71 -12.25
N ALA A 30 2.10 -9.41 -11.09
CA ALA A 30 0.72 -9.01 -10.96
C ALA A 30 0.56 -8.18 -9.70
N PHE A 31 -0.32 -7.18 -9.73
CA PHE A 31 -0.64 -6.36 -8.57
C PHE A 31 -2.13 -6.44 -8.31
N THR A 32 -2.53 -6.86 -7.12
CA THR A 32 -3.92 -6.97 -6.72
C THR A 32 -4.17 -6.08 -5.51
N LEU A 33 -5.22 -5.27 -5.58
CA LEU A 33 -5.63 -4.38 -4.50
C LEU A 33 -7.02 -4.81 -4.00
N VAL A 34 -7.15 -5.09 -2.70
CA VAL A 34 -8.38 -5.57 -2.06
C VAL A 34 -8.78 -4.69 -0.87
N GLY A 35 -10.05 -4.80 -0.43
CA GLY A 35 -10.61 -3.96 0.63
C GLY A 35 -11.44 -2.78 0.13
N LEU A 36 -12.30 -3.02 -0.88
CA LEU A 36 -13.19 -2.03 -1.50
C LEU A 36 -12.51 -0.72 -1.98
N PRO A 37 -11.44 -0.81 -2.81
CA PRO A 37 -10.85 0.38 -3.42
C PRO A 37 -11.71 0.92 -4.56
N ASP A 38 -11.84 2.25 -4.61
CA ASP A 38 -12.40 2.97 -5.74
C ASP A 38 -11.41 3.05 -6.93
N ALA A 39 -11.78 3.79 -7.98
CA ALA A 39 -10.94 3.94 -9.17
C ALA A 39 -9.60 4.63 -8.86
N ALA A 40 -9.62 5.69 -8.04
CA ALA A 40 -8.42 6.45 -7.70
C ALA A 40 -7.43 5.61 -6.89
N VAL A 41 -7.91 4.80 -5.95
CA VAL A 41 -7.04 3.87 -5.20
C VAL A 41 -6.52 2.75 -6.12
N ARG A 42 -7.31 2.27 -7.09
CA ARG A 42 -6.83 1.25 -8.06
C ARG A 42 -5.69 1.74 -8.93
N GLU A 43 -5.67 3.02 -9.25
CA GLU A 43 -4.57 3.68 -9.96
C GLU A 43 -3.29 3.82 -9.12
N ALA A 44 -3.35 3.56 -7.80
CA ALA A 44 -2.19 3.61 -6.91
C ALA A 44 -1.02 2.75 -7.42
N ARG A 45 -1.30 1.64 -8.12
CA ARG A 45 -0.24 0.79 -8.70
C ARG A 45 0.72 1.59 -9.56
N GLU A 46 0.21 2.38 -10.51
CA GLU A 46 1.06 3.12 -11.45
C GLU A 46 1.79 4.26 -10.74
N ARG A 47 1.10 4.97 -9.83
CA ARG A 47 1.68 6.08 -9.07
C ARG A 47 2.77 5.62 -8.12
N VAL A 48 2.54 4.55 -7.35
CA VAL A 48 3.51 3.94 -6.45
C VAL A 48 4.71 3.41 -7.23
N ARG A 49 4.47 2.70 -8.34
CA ARG A 49 5.57 2.22 -9.19
C ARG A 49 6.43 3.37 -9.70
N ALA A 50 5.81 4.41 -10.26
CA ALA A 50 6.52 5.58 -10.77
C ALA A 50 7.29 6.30 -9.66
N ALA A 51 6.67 6.50 -8.49
CA ALA A 51 7.29 7.16 -7.36
C ALA A 51 8.52 6.39 -6.83
N LEU A 52 8.42 5.07 -6.68
CA LEU A 52 9.53 4.24 -6.22
C LEU A 52 10.70 4.28 -7.20
N VAL A 53 10.45 4.04 -8.49
CA VAL A 53 11.50 4.06 -9.52
C VAL A 53 12.16 5.43 -9.63
N ASN A 54 11.39 6.51 -9.63
CA ASN A 54 11.94 7.87 -9.71
C ASN A 54 12.67 8.30 -8.44
N SER A 55 12.45 7.61 -7.31
CA SER A 55 13.16 7.82 -6.05
C SER A 55 14.38 6.91 -5.88
N GLY A 56 14.72 6.11 -6.89
CA GLY A 56 15.87 5.19 -6.84
C GLY A 56 15.61 3.84 -6.15
N PHE A 57 14.35 3.53 -5.84
CA PHE A 57 13.94 2.24 -5.29
C PHE A 57 13.49 1.28 -6.39
N GLU A 58 13.51 -0.01 -6.07
CA GLU A 58 13.03 -1.05 -6.97
C GLU A 58 11.54 -1.32 -6.77
N PHE A 59 10.80 -1.47 -7.87
CA PHE A 59 9.44 -2.01 -7.83
C PHE A 59 9.48 -3.52 -8.11
N PRO A 60 9.08 -4.40 -7.17
CA PRO A 60 9.23 -5.85 -7.33
C PRO A 60 8.48 -6.41 -8.55
N LEU A 61 9.19 -7.14 -9.41
CA LEU A 61 8.63 -7.84 -10.57
C LEU A 61 8.07 -9.22 -10.17
N GLN A 62 7.21 -9.24 -9.16
CA GLN A 62 6.62 -10.43 -8.55
C GLN A 62 5.11 -10.27 -8.39
N ARG A 63 4.43 -11.29 -7.85
CA ARG A 63 3.01 -11.17 -7.52
C ARG A 63 2.85 -10.42 -6.20
N ILE A 64 2.22 -9.25 -6.23
CA ILE A 64 2.01 -8.36 -5.09
C ILE A 64 0.51 -8.32 -4.80
N THR A 65 0.13 -8.55 -3.54
CA THR A 65 -1.23 -8.31 -3.06
C THR A 65 -1.17 -7.25 -1.97
N ALA A 66 -1.90 -6.16 -2.17
CA ALA A 66 -2.09 -5.08 -1.20
C ALA A 66 -3.53 -5.14 -0.67
N SER A 67 -3.68 -5.30 0.64
CA SER A 67 -4.95 -5.36 1.35
C SER A 67 -5.15 -4.13 2.20
N LEU A 68 -6.33 -3.51 2.10
CA LEU A 68 -6.72 -2.34 2.89
C LEU A 68 -7.83 -2.74 3.88
N ALA A 69 -7.52 -2.83 5.16
CA ALA A 69 -8.47 -3.17 6.22
C ALA A 69 -8.90 -1.89 6.97
N PRO A 70 -10.18 -1.74 7.40
CA PRO A 70 -11.23 -2.76 7.44
C PRO A 70 -11.97 -2.90 6.10
N ALA A 71 -12.21 -4.12 5.64
CA ALA A 71 -12.61 -4.42 4.26
C ALA A 71 -14.03 -3.99 3.87
N ASP A 72 -14.89 -3.70 4.84
CA ASP A 72 -16.26 -3.16 4.70
C ASP A 72 -16.28 -1.64 4.50
N LEU A 73 -15.22 -0.95 4.88
CA LEU A 73 -15.05 0.47 4.59
C LEU A 73 -14.57 0.68 3.15
N ARG A 74 -15.26 1.56 2.41
CA ARG A 74 -14.83 1.98 1.07
C ARG A 74 -13.60 2.88 1.16
N LYS A 75 -12.54 2.57 0.41
CA LYS A 75 -11.32 3.39 0.33
C LYS A 75 -11.41 4.26 -0.92
N ALA A 76 -11.36 5.56 -0.72
CA ALA A 76 -11.56 6.55 -1.78
C ALA A 76 -10.43 7.56 -1.85
N GLY A 77 -10.07 7.97 -3.07
CA GLY A 77 -9.01 8.93 -3.33
C GLY A 77 -7.59 8.37 -3.24
N PRO A 78 -6.56 9.20 -3.47
CA PRO A 78 -5.17 8.74 -3.59
C PRO A 78 -4.39 8.66 -2.26
N GLY A 79 -5.04 8.92 -1.12
CA GLY A 79 -4.39 9.02 0.21
C GLY A 79 -3.93 7.70 0.83
N PHE A 80 -3.56 6.72 0.00
CA PHE A 80 -3.03 5.42 0.44
C PHE A 80 -1.68 5.12 -0.23
N ASP A 81 -1.26 5.95 -1.19
CA ASP A 81 -0.11 5.68 -2.06
C ASP A 81 1.19 5.53 -1.24
N LEU A 82 1.45 6.42 -0.28
CA LEU A 82 2.67 6.35 0.52
C LEU A 82 2.68 5.12 1.43
N ALA A 83 1.54 4.82 2.07
CA ALA A 83 1.40 3.64 2.90
C ALA A 83 1.64 2.33 2.10
N ILE A 84 1.09 2.25 0.88
CA ILE A 84 1.30 1.13 -0.04
C ILE A 84 2.77 1.08 -0.48
N ALA A 85 3.37 2.19 -0.89
CA ALA A 85 4.77 2.24 -1.33
C ALA A 85 5.73 1.78 -0.22
N ALA A 86 5.53 2.27 1.00
CA ALA A 86 6.34 1.89 2.15
C ALA A 86 6.19 0.39 2.48
N ALA A 87 4.97 -0.14 2.44
CA ALA A 87 4.73 -1.56 2.65
C ALA A 87 5.36 -2.43 1.53
N VAL A 88 5.31 -1.99 0.26
CA VAL A 88 6.00 -2.66 -0.86
C VAL A 88 7.51 -2.69 -0.64
N MET A 89 8.12 -1.58 -0.21
CA MET A 89 9.56 -1.52 0.04
C MET A 89 9.98 -2.44 1.20
N VAL A 90 9.22 -2.47 2.29
CA VAL A 90 9.49 -3.38 3.42
C VAL A 90 9.31 -4.84 3.00
N ALA A 91 8.22 -5.17 2.31
CA ALA A 91 7.97 -6.53 1.82
C ALA A 91 8.98 -6.98 0.75
N GLY A 92 9.61 -6.03 0.05
CA GLY A 92 10.69 -6.25 -0.89
C GLY A 92 12.09 -6.25 -0.26
N GLY A 93 12.21 -6.04 1.06
CA GLY A 93 13.49 -6.02 1.78
C GLY A 93 14.34 -4.76 1.58
N GLN A 94 13.76 -3.68 1.04
CA GLN A 94 14.46 -2.40 0.82
C GLN A 94 14.41 -1.47 2.04
N LEU A 95 13.49 -1.70 2.98
CA LEU A 95 13.35 -0.95 4.23
C LEU A 95 13.10 -1.89 5.41
N GLU A 96 13.52 -1.47 6.61
CA GLU A 96 13.22 -2.17 7.85
C GLU A 96 11.80 -1.82 8.35
N GLY A 97 10.96 -2.84 8.53
CA GLY A 97 9.55 -2.65 8.91
C GLY A 97 9.32 -2.01 10.28
N ALA A 98 10.23 -2.23 11.24
CA ALA A 98 10.11 -1.71 12.60
C ALA A 98 10.08 -0.17 12.66
N ALA A 99 10.64 0.51 11.65
CA ALA A 99 10.59 1.95 11.57
C ALA A 99 9.18 2.48 11.31
N LEU A 100 8.32 1.72 10.61
CA LEU A 100 7.01 2.17 10.14
C LEU A 100 5.88 1.99 11.16
N GLU A 101 6.06 1.14 12.17
CA GLU A 101 5.01 0.85 13.18
C GLU A 101 4.57 2.08 13.99
N ARG A 102 5.44 3.10 14.06
CA ARG A 102 5.20 4.34 14.80
C ARG A 102 4.54 5.43 13.97
N TRP A 103 4.36 5.24 12.67
CA TRP A 103 3.87 6.28 11.76
C TRP A 103 2.51 5.95 11.17
N TRP A 104 1.74 7.00 10.94
CA TRP A 104 0.55 6.97 10.10
C TRP A 104 0.91 7.66 8.80
N LEU A 105 0.93 6.90 7.71
CA LEU A 105 1.32 7.37 6.39
C LEU A 105 0.06 7.81 5.62
N PRO A 106 0.01 9.03 5.08
CA PRO A 106 -1.12 9.50 4.26
C PRO A 106 -1.11 8.94 2.83
#